data_AF-A0AAN7CXP1-F1
#
_entry.id   AF-A0AAN7CXP1-F1
#
_cell.length_a   1.000
_cell.length_b   1.000
_cell.length_c   1.000
_cell.angle_alpha   90.00
_cell.angle_beta   90.00
_cell.angle_gamma   90.00
#
_symmetry.space_group_name_H-M   'P 1'
#
loop_
_entity.id
_entity.type
_entity.pdbx_description
1 polymer ?
#
loop_
_entity_poly.entity_id
_entity_poly.type
_entity_poly.pdbx_seq_one_letter_code
_entity_poly.pdbx_strand_id
1 'polypeptide(L)'
;MTPTPPTVLSLKQSFLTAQTRLLSQPLAPTRAWLSSNNNATDDDDNNSSNSNNERAPLPGKAVDDALFKLNHRLQQHARRVYAPQATRHVAEQIDQLYWNAAVQQDEGDEGDGDVNAEGEEDGVRLGADLADPDVIASLPLEWEDSSYSSSAARHQQPLEARRYAELAAELHALAERKRQATARVARLRRMQALLEPFSGTEGNSRVEDDGGGGGSGTLDDVQENLITRNGEVEAELSRMRMLLARVGARVGQLKEQGRQTRESSAGSLFSDRGDGGEDVEMDEQRKIGLLLERF
;
A
#
# COMPACT_ATOMS: atom_id res chain seq x y z
N MET A 1 -47.13 14.69 -12.97
CA MET A 1 -46.16 13.58 -13.00
C MET A 1 -44.81 14.20 -13.33
N THR A 2 -43.91 14.29 -12.34
CA THR A 2 -42.56 14.84 -12.55
C THR A 2 -41.74 13.82 -13.35
N PRO A 3 -41.04 14.22 -14.43
CA PRO A 3 -40.19 13.30 -15.17
C PRO A 3 -39.08 12.78 -14.24
N THR A 4 -38.82 11.48 -14.29
CA THR A 4 -37.68 10.87 -13.60
C THR A 4 -36.38 11.56 -14.02
N PRO A 5 -35.41 11.70 -13.10
CA PRO A 5 -34.13 12.34 -13.43
C PRO A 5 -33.44 11.60 -14.59
N PRO A 6 -32.85 12.33 -15.56
CA PRO A 6 -32.22 11.72 -16.72
C PRO A 6 -31.00 10.90 -16.28
N THR A 7 -30.97 9.62 -16.66
CA THR A 7 -29.79 8.77 -16.49
C THR A 7 -28.72 9.13 -17.51
N VAL A 8 -27.44 8.84 -17.24
CA VAL A 8 -26.33 9.05 -18.18
C VAL A 8 -26.61 8.38 -19.53
N LEU A 9 -27.18 7.18 -19.50
CA LEU A 9 -27.61 6.47 -20.70
C LEU A 9 -28.69 7.25 -21.48
N SER A 10 -29.69 7.82 -20.78
CA SER A 10 -30.73 8.64 -21.44
C SER A 10 -30.15 9.91 -22.07
N LEU A 11 -29.12 10.50 -21.47
CA LEU A 11 -28.41 11.65 -22.04
C LEU A 11 -27.65 11.27 -23.31
N LYS A 12 -26.88 10.19 -23.28
CA LYS A 12 -26.16 9.63 -24.44
C LYS A 12 -27.13 9.30 -25.58
N GLN A 13 -28.25 8.64 -25.26
CA GLN A 13 -29.29 8.36 -26.24
C GLN A 13 -29.90 9.64 -26.80
N SER A 14 -30.25 10.61 -25.96
CA SER A 14 -30.83 11.88 -26.40
C SER A 14 -29.89 12.65 -27.34
N PHE A 15 -28.59 12.68 -27.03
CA PHE A 15 -27.56 13.27 -27.87
C PHE A 15 -27.51 12.59 -29.24
N LEU A 16 -27.43 11.26 -29.29
CA LEU A 16 -27.42 10.53 -30.57
C LEU A 16 -28.70 10.76 -31.38
N THR A 17 -29.85 10.85 -30.74
CA THR A 17 -31.11 11.18 -31.44
C THR A 17 -31.13 12.62 -31.97
N ALA A 18 -30.49 13.57 -31.27
CA ALA A 18 -30.36 14.94 -31.73
C ALA A 18 -29.41 15.05 -32.93
N GLN A 19 -28.26 14.36 -32.88
CA GLN A 19 -27.29 14.35 -33.98
C GLN A 19 -27.85 13.67 -35.23
N THR A 20 -28.53 12.53 -35.07
CA THR A 20 -29.20 11.86 -36.19
C THR A 20 -30.29 12.73 -36.80
N ARG A 21 -31.04 13.49 -35.98
CA ARG A 21 -32.03 14.46 -36.48
C ARG A 21 -31.38 15.58 -37.30
N LEU A 22 -30.26 16.14 -36.84
CA LEU A 22 -29.50 17.17 -37.57
C LEU A 22 -29.00 16.64 -38.91
N LEU A 23 -28.41 15.44 -38.92
CA LEU A 23 -27.90 14.80 -40.14
C LEU A 23 -29.01 14.37 -41.10
N SER A 24 -30.21 14.07 -40.57
CA SER A 24 -31.37 13.68 -41.37
C SER A 24 -32.25 14.85 -41.86
N GLN A 25 -31.80 16.09 -41.66
CA GLN A 25 -32.56 17.26 -42.04
C GLN A 25 -32.76 17.29 -43.57
N PRO A 26 -33.97 17.61 -44.07
CA PRO A 26 -34.21 17.68 -45.51
C PRO A 26 -33.28 18.69 -46.16
N LEU A 27 -32.64 18.27 -47.24
CA LEU A 27 -31.74 19.09 -48.03
C LEU A 27 -32.57 20.07 -48.87
N ALA A 28 -32.13 21.31 -48.88
CA ALA A 28 -32.63 22.36 -49.75
C ALA A 28 -31.48 22.87 -50.64
N PRO A 29 -31.76 23.31 -51.87
CA PRO A 29 -30.72 23.84 -52.74
C PRO A 29 -30.15 25.12 -52.11
N THR A 30 -28.83 25.26 -52.12
CA THR A 30 -28.17 26.45 -51.58
C THR A 30 -28.44 27.65 -52.47
N ARG A 31 -28.53 28.86 -51.88
CA ARG A 31 -28.75 30.09 -52.64
C ARG A 31 -27.67 30.33 -53.69
N ALA A 32 -26.42 29.99 -53.37
CA ALA A 32 -25.30 30.07 -54.31
C ALA A 32 -25.52 29.17 -55.53
N TRP A 33 -25.99 27.93 -55.33
CA TRP A 33 -26.29 27.01 -56.42
C TRP A 33 -27.45 27.51 -57.29
N LEU A 34 -28.52 28.04 -56.68
CA LEU A 34 -29.65 28.62 -57.41
C LEU A 34 -29.21 29.79 -58.30
N SER A 35 -28.35 30.68 -57.80
CA SER A 35 -27.79 31.77 -58.60
C SER A 35 -26.94 31.26 -59.77
N SER A 36 -26.09 30.25 -59.55
CA SER A 36 -25.29 29.65 -60.63
C SER A 36 -26.12 28.91 -61.67
N ASN A 37 -27.20 28.23 -61.26
CA ASN A 37 -28.12 27.56 -62.18
C ASN A 37 -28.89 28.56 -63.05
N ASN A 38 -29.29 29.70 -62.49
CA ASN A 38 -30.01 30.74 -63.22
C ASN A 38 -29.09 31.55 -64.15
N ASN A 39 -27.83 31.78 -63.76
CA ASN A 39 -26.86 32.52 -64.58
C ASN A 39 -26.27 31.67 -65.72
N ALA A 40 -26.55 30.37 -65.79
CA ALA A 40 -26.07 29.49 -66.86
C ALA A 40 -26.66 29.84 -68.25
N THR A 41 -27.63 30.75 -68.31
CA THR A 41 -28.23 31.25 -69.57
C THR A 41 -27.49 32.42 -70.20
N ASP A 42 -26.70 33.20 -69.44
CA ASP A 42 -26.22 34.52 -69.88
C ASP A 42 -24.82 34.50 -70.53
N ASP A 43 -24.12 33.35 -70.54
CA ASP A 43 -22.72 33.25 -71.01
C ASP A 43 -22.56 32.78 -72.48
N ASP A 44 -23.63 32.57 -73.25
CA ASP A 44 -23.56 31.94 -74.60
C ASP A 44 -24.19 32.75 -75.76
N ASP A 45 -24.18 34.08 -75.68
CA ASP A 45 -24.74 34.96 -76.74
C ASP A 45 -23.70 35.61 -77.66
N ASN A 46 -22.43 35.17 -77.62
CA ASN A 46 -21.43 35.62 -78.60
C ASN A 46 -20.39 34.55 -78.90
N ASN A 47 -20.65 33.80 -79.98
CA ASN A 47 -19.68 33.00 -80.77
C ASN A 47 -19.39 31.55 -80.32
N SER A 48 -20.28 30.60 -80.64
CA SER A 48 -19.87 29.26 -81.13
C SER A 48 -21.04 28.44 -81.66
N SER A 49 -21.17 28.37 -82.99
CA SER A 49 -22.19 27.61 -83.71
C SER A 49 -21.89 26.10 -83.84
N ASN A 50 -21.23 25.48 -82.86
CA ASN A 50 -21.00 24.02 -82.88
C ASN A 50 -20.64 23.39 -81.52
N SER A 51 -21.57 23.39 -80.56
CA SER A 51 -21.45 22.60 -79.33
C SER A 51 -22.82 22.06 -78.93
N ASN A 52 -23.04 20.76 -79.02
CA ASN A 52 -24.24 20.04 -78.56
C ASN A 52 -24.38 20.03 -77.02
N ASN A 53 -23.93 21.07 -76.33
CA ASN A 53 -23.90 21.21 -74.89
C ASN A 53 -24.42 22.60 -74.50
N GLU A 54 -25.63 22.92 -74.98
CA GLU A 54 -26.43 24.04 -74.48
C GLU A 54 -26.69 23.78 -72.99
N ARG A 55 -25.98 24.50 -72.12
CA ARG A 55 -26.09 24.32 -70.66
C ARG A 55 -27.31 25.08 -70.14
N ALA A 56 -28.48 24.72 -70.64
CA ALA A 56 -29.74 25.29 -70.23
C ALA A 56 -29.95 25.10 -68.71
N PRO A 57 -30.54 26.07 -68.01
CA PRO A 57 -30.79 26.00 -66.58
C PRO A 57 -31.64 24.76 -66.28
N LEU A 58 -31.26 24.01 -65.25
CA LEU A 58 -32.02 22.82 -64.86
C LEU A 58 -33.45 23.26 -64.47
N PRO A 59 -34.49 22.61 -65.00
CA PRO A 59 -35.86 23.00 -64.68
C PRO A 59 -36.14 22.75 -63.19
N GLY A 60 -36.63 23.79 -62.48
CA GLY A 60 -36.87 23.73 -61.04
C GLY A 60 -37.70 22.53 -60.61
N LYS A 61 -38.68 22.12 -61.42
CA LYS A 61 -39.51 20.92 -61.17
C LYS A 61 -38.69 19.62 -61.13
N ALA A 62 -37.68 19.47 -61.98
CA ALA A 62 -36.82 18.29 -61.97
C ALA A 62 -35.88 18.28 -60.76
N VAL A 63 -35.42 19.47 -60.35
CA VAL A 63 -34.61 19.66 -59.14
C VAL A 63 -35.43 19.33 -57.90
N ASP A 64 -36.66 19.82 -57.81
CA ASP A 64 -37.58 19.57 -56.71
C ASP A 64 -37.96 18.07 -56.61
N ASP A 65 -38.23 17.40 -57.74
CA ASP A 65 -38.51 15.95 -57.76
C ASP A 65 -37.27 15.12 -57.37
N ALA A 66 -36.08 15.51 -57.83
CA ALA A 66 -34.84 14.87 -57.43
C ALA A 66 -34.56 15.04 -55.93
N LEU A 67 -34.74 16.27 -55.40
CA LEU A 67 -34.60 16.57 -53.98
C LEU A 67 -35.64 15.84 -53.13
N PHE A 68 -36.89 15.75 -53.60
CA PHE A 68 -37.94 15.00 -52.94
C PHE A 68 -37.55 13.52 -52.82
N LYS A 69 -37.10 12.90 -53.92
CA LYS A 69 -36.62 11.50 -53.94
C LYS A 69 -35.41 11.28 -53.04
N LEU A 70 -34.45 12.22 -53.04
CA LEU A 70 -33.26 12.16 -52.19
C LEU A 70 -33.63 12.27 -50.70
N ASN A 71 -34.43 13.27 -50.33
CA ASN A 71 -34.90 13.48 -48.98
C ASN A 71 -35.72 12.28 -48.48
N HIS A 72 -36.53 11.67 -49.35
CA HIS A 72 -37.27 10.46 -49.01
C HIS A 72 -36.33 9.27 -48.76
N ARG A 73 -35.32 9.05 -49.61
CA ARG A 73 -34.30 7.99 -49.39
C ARG A 73 -33.50 8.22 -48.13
N LEU A 74 -33.12 9.47 -47.84
CA LEU A 74 -32.38 9.86 -46.64
C LEU A 74 -33.21 9.61 -45.37
N GLN A 75 -34.51 9.93 -45.38
CA GLN A 75 -35.42 9.59 -44.27
C GLN A 75 -35.59 8.07 -44.09
N GLN A 76 -35.70 7.31 -45.19
CA GLN A 76 -35.76 5.85 -45.13
C GLN A 76 -34.48 5.26 -44.55
N HIS A 77 -33.31 5.76 -44.97
CA HIS A 77 -32.02 5.35 -44.45
C HIS A 77 -31.89 5.67 -42.95
N ALA A 78 -32.22 6.90 -42.55
CA ALA A 78 -32.15 7.32 -41.16
C ALA A 78 -33.03 6.44 -40.25
N ARG A 79 -34.25 6.09 -40.70
CA ARG A 79 -35.14 5.19 -39.95
C ARG A 79 -34.64 3.75 -39.86
N ARG A 80 -33.95 3.25 -40.90
CA ARG A 80 -33.45 1.87 -40.95
C ARG A 80 -32.14 1.69 -40.17
N VAL A 81 -31.21 2.64 -40.32
CA VAL A 81 -29.87 2.56 -39.71
C VAL A 81 -29.89 3.05 -38.27
N TYR A 82 -30.62 4.12 -37.98
CA TYR A 82 -30.72 4.69 -36.63
C TYR A 82 -32.06 4.34 -35.98
N ALA A 83 -32.36 3.04 -35.95
CA ALA A 83 -33.53 2.55 -35.21
C ALA A 83 -33.37 2.86 -33.71
N PRO A 84 -34.46 3.17 -32.97
CA PRO A 84 -34.36 3.54 -31.55
C PRO A 84 -33.62 2.51 -30.68
N GLN A 85 -33.75 1.22 -31.00
CA GLN A 85 -33.04 0.13 -30.34
C GLN A 85 -31.54 0.14 -30.63
N ALA A 86 -31.14 0.44 -31.87
CA ALA A 86 -29.74 0.56 -32.25
C ALA A 86 -29.09 1.77 -31.56
N THR A 87 -29.79 2.90 -31.49
CA THR A 87 -29.30 4.09 -30.78
C THR A 87 -29.10 3.83 -29.29
N ARG A 88 -30.00 3.07 -28.67
CA ARG A 88 -29.85 2.63 -27.27
C ARG A 88 -28.64 1.71 -27.10
N HIS A 89 -28.48 0.71 -27.96
CA HIS A 89 -27.35 -0.22 -27.89
C HIS A 89 -26.00 0.49 -28.05
N VAL A 90 -25.89 1.45 -28.98
CA VAL A 90 -24.67 2.26 -29.13
C VAL A 90 -24.43 3.11 -27.88
N ALA A 91 -25.47 3.68 -27.27
CA ALA A 91 -25.34 4.41 -26.02
C ALA A 91 -24.85 3.52 -24.87
N GLU A 92 -25.33 2.27 -24.79
CA GLU A 92 -24.86 1.26 -23.83
C GLU A 92 -23.40 0.86 -24.09
N GLN A 93 -23.00 0.66 -25.35
CA GLN A 93 -21.60 0.38 -25.70
C GLN A 93 -20.66 1.52 -25.32
N ILE A 94 -21.05 2.78 -25.57
CA ILE A 94 -20.27 3.95 -25.14
C ILE A 94 -20.17 4.01 -23.61
N ASP A 95 -21.23 3.61 -22.90
CA ASP A 95 -21.19 3.49 -21.45
C ASP A 95 -20.21 2.42 -20.98
N GLN A 96 -20.29 1.22 -21.55
CA GLN A 96 -19.36 0.13 -21.25
C GLN A 96 -17.91 0.48 -21.57
N LEU A 97 -17.64 1.14 -22.70
CA LEU A 97 -16.28 1.58 -23.03
C LEU A 97 -15.75 2.61 -22.04
N TYR A 98 -16.60 3.51 -21.54
CA TYR A 98 -16.18 4.48 -20.53
C TYR A 98 -15.85 3.79 -19.20
N TRP A 99 -16.69 2.85 -18.76
CA TRP A 99 -16.42 2.03 -17.58
C TRP A 99 -15.16 1.19 -17.73
N ASN A 100 -14.99 0.51 -18.86
CA ASN A 100 -13.82 -0.32 -19.12
C ASN A 100 -12.54 0.52 -19.24
N ALA A 101 -12.60 1.71 -19.82
CA ALA A 101 -11.46 2.62 -19.86
C ALA A 101 -11.07 3.11 -18.46
N ALA A 102 -12.04 3.42 -17.60
CA ALA A 102 -11.78 3.78 -16.21
C ALA A 102 -11.17 2.61 -15.42
N VAL A 103 -11.68 1.38 -15.61
CA VAL A 103 -11.11 0.18 -14.97
C VAL A 103 -9.72 -0.15 -15.51
N GLN A 104 -9.48 0.00 -16.82
CA GLN A 104 -8.18 -0.26 -17.43
C GLN A 104 -7.11 0.76 -17.00
N GLN A 105 -7.50 1.99 -16.68
CA GLN A 105 -6.62 2.97 -16.04
C GLN A 105 -6.28 2.60 -14.60
N ASP A 106 -7.21 1.97 -13.86
CA ASP A 106 -6.95 1.46 -12.51
C ASP A 106 -6.10 0.17 -12.51
N GLU A 107 -6.35 -0.77 -13.44
CA GLU A 107 -5.66 -2.07 -13.50
C GLU A 107 -4.29 -2.01 -14.22
N GLY A 108 -4.05 -1.01 -15.06
CA GLY A 108 -2.83 -0.86 -15.86
C GLY A 108 -1.56 -0.49 -15.07
N ASP A 109 -1.67 -0.23 -13.76
CA ASP A 109 -0.54 0.19 -12.90
C ASP A 109 -0.18 -0.82 -11.80
N GLU A 110 -0.98 -1.89 -11.61
CA GLU A 110 -0.67 -2.95 -10.63
C GLU A 110 0.09 -4.15 -11.26
N GLY A 111 0.31 -4.15 -12.58
CA GLY A 111 0.81 -5.32 -13.31
C GLY A 111 1.84 -5.01 -14.38
N ASP A 112 3.11 -5.15 -13.99
CA ASP A 112 4.33 -5.21 -14.82
C ASP A 112 4.90 -3.88 -15.31
N GLY A 113 6.17 -3.66 -14.96
CA GLY A 113 6.85 -2.38 -15.16
C GLY A 113 7.22 -2.14 -16.62
N ASP A 114 6.73 -1.04 -17.18
CA ASP A 114 7.46 -0.31 -18.22
C ASP A 114 7.67 1.12 -17.77
N VAL A 115 8.91 1.38 -17.35
CA VAL A 115 9.41 2.65 -16.84
C VAL A 115 9.63 3.60 -18.04
N ASN A 116 8.60 3.96 -18.81
CA ASN A 116 8.71 4.93 -19.92
C ASN A 116 7.36 5.52 -20.40
N ALA A 117 6.53 6.00 -19.48
CA ALA A 117 5.51 6.99 -19.82
C ALA A 117 5.71 8.24 -18.95
N GLU A 118 6.49 9.20 -19.45
CA GLU A 118 6.56 10.57 -18.93
C GLU A 118 5.23 11.31 -19.20
N GLY A 119 4.16 10.80 -18.61
CA GLY A 119 2.87 11.45 -18.48
C GLY A 119 2.55 11.44 -17.00
N GLU A 120 2.92 12.53 -16.34
CA GLU A 120 2.63 12.88 -14.95
C GLU A 120 1.13 12.67 -14.66
N GLU A 121 0.73 11.47 -14.25
CA GLU A 121 -0.61 11.16 -13.73
C GLU A 121 -0.71 11.68 -12.29
N ASP A 122 -0.54 12.99 -12.15
CA ASP A 122 -0.66 13.72 -10.88
C ASP A 122 -2.15 13.98 -10.63
N GLY A 123 -2.88 12.93 -10.29
CA GLY A 123 -4.34 12.99 -10.14
C GLY A 123 -4.90 11.90 -9.24
N VAL A 124 -5.88 12.27 -8.41
CA VAL A 124 -6.64 11.33 -7.58
C VAL A 124 -7.45 10.39 -8.48
N ARG A 125 -7.16 9.09 -8.41
CA ARG A 125 -7.90 8.06 -9.16
C ARG A 125 -9.36 7.99 -8.71
N LEU A 126 -10.27 7.69 -9.62
CA LEU A 126 -11.71 7.64 -9.35
C LEU A 126 -12.04 6.38 -8.53
N GLY A 127 -12.06 6.51 -7.21
CA GLY A 127 -12.25 5.38 -6.29
C GLY A 127 -11.13 5.23 -5.26
N ALA A 128 -10.09 6.06 -5.35
CA ALA A 128 -9.03 6.11 -4.35
C ALA A 128 -9.60 6.46 -2.96
N ASP A 129 -9.11 5.78 -1.93
CA ASP A 129 -9.45 6.13 -0.55
C ASP A 129 -8.80 7.46 -0.18
N LEU A 130 -9.61 8.51 -0.07
CA LEU A 130 -9.17 9.86 0.29
C LEU A 130 -8.65 9.95 1.73
N ALA A 131 -8.79 8.89 2.54
CA ALA A 131 -8.20 8.81 3.88
C ALA A 131 -6.80 8.17 3.91
N ASP A 132 -6.34 7.62 2.79
CA ASP A 132 -5.02 7.01 2.67
C ASP A 132 -3.92 8.09 2.63
N PRO A 133 -2.91 8.04 3.51
CA PRO A 133 -1.79 9.00 3.48
C PRO A 133 -1.05 9.07 2.14
N ASP A 134 -1.00 7.98 1.37
CA ASP A 134 -0.26 7.94 0.11
C ASP A 134 -1.03 8.67 -1.01
N VAL A 135 -2.35 8.51 -1.05
CA VAL A 135 -3.26 9.28 -1.94
C VAL A 135 -3.31 10.75 -1.54
N ILE A 136 -3.28 11.06 -0.25
CA ILE A 136 -3.20 12.45 0.22
C ILE A 136 -1.85 13.06 -0.20
N ALA A 137 -0.76 12.29 -0.25
CA ALA A 137 0.55 12.79 -0.67
C ALA A 137 0.64 13.11 -2.17
N SER A 138 -0.15 12.44 -3.01
CA SER A 138 -0.23 12.73 -4.46
C SER A 138 -1.15 13.90 -4.80
N LEU A 139 -1.77 14.56 -3.80
CA LEU A 139 -2.58 15.75 -4.04
C LEU A 139 -1.69 16.95 -4.33
N PRO A 140 -1.98 17.73 -5.40
CA PRO A 140 -1.27 18.96 -5.65
C PRO A 140 -1.62 20.00 -4.59
N LEU A 141 -0.60 20.70 -4.09
CA LEU A 141 -0.77 21.72 -3.05
C LEU A 141 -1.50 22.97 -3.55
N GLU A 142 -1.40 23.24 -4.85
CA GLU A 142 -2.13 24.30 -5.53
C GLU A 142 -3.13 23.71 -6.51
N TRP A 143 -4.24 24.41 -6.74
CA TRP A 143 -5.17 24.04 -7.78
C TRP A 143 -4.50 24.30 -9.13
N GLU A 144 -3.88 23.27 -9.71
CA GLU A 144 -3.37 23.30 -11.07
C GLU A 144 -4.55 23.08 -12.03
N ASP A 145 -4.83 24.10 -12.85
CA ASP A 145 -5.76 23.96 -13.96
C ASP A 145 -5.13 22.98 -14.94
N SER A 146 -5.53 21.71 -14.89
CA SER A 146 -5.05 20.69 -15.82
C SER A 146 -5.36 21.12 -17.26
N SER A 147 -4.34 21.68 -17.92
CA SER A 147 -3.99 21.75 -19.36
C SER A 147 -5.07 22.00 -20.44
N TYR A 148 -6.37 22.11 -20.16
CA TYR A 148 -7.43 22.28 -21.16
C TYR A 148 -8.50 23.32 -20.83
N SER A 149 -8.54 23.86 -19.60
CA SER A 149 -9.33 25.04 -19.30
C SER A 149 -8.41 26.24 -19.19
N SER A 150 -8.51 27.13 -20.17
CA SER A 150 -7.75 28.37 -20.31
C SER A 150 -7.42 29.04 -18.96
N SER A 151 -6.21 29.59 -18.85
CA SER A 151 -5.72 30.51 -17.81
C SER A 151 -6.67 31.68 -17.43
N ALA A 152 -7.80 31.81 -18.09
CA ALA A 152 -8.93 32.65 -17.71
C ALA A 152 -9.74 32.12 -16.49
N ALA A 153 -9.72 30.81 -16.20
CA ALA A 153 -10.50 30.23 -15.08
C ALA A 153 -9.91 30.56 -13.70
N ARG A 154 -8.57 30.52 -13.54
CA ARG A 154 -7.86 31.08 -12.36
C ARG A 154 -8.24 32.53 -12.04
N HIS A 155 -8.56 33.33 -13.06
CA HIS A 155 -9.02 34.71 -12.87
C HIS A 155 -10.52 34.84 -12.58
N GLN A 156 -11.31 33.80 -12.83
CA GLN A 156 -12.76 33.81 -12.56
C GLN A 156 -13.07 33.42 -11.11
N GLN A 157 -12.23 32.61 -10.45
CA GLN A 157 -12.50 32.07 -9.10
C GLN A 157 -11.26 32.09 -8.16
N PRO A 158 -10.63 33.25 -7.90
CA PRO A 158 -9.42 33.34 -7.06
C PRO A 158 -9.64 32.96 -5.59
N LEU A 159 -10.87 33.05 -5.10
CA LEU A 159 -11.22 32.68 -3.72
C LEU A 159 -11.29 31.17 -3.52
N GLU A 160 -11.74 30.42 -4.53
CA GLU A 160 -11.86 28.96 -4.45
C GLU A 160 -10.47 28.31 -4.49
N ALA A 161 -9.56 28.82 -5.33
CA ALA A 161 -8.17 28.35 -5.37
C ALA A 161 -7.43 28.55 -4.03
N ARG A 162 -7.66 29.68 -3.34
CA ARG A 162 -7.08 29.91 -2.01
C ARG A 162 -7.64 28.96 -0.96
N ARG A 163 -8.96 28.76 -0.95
CA ARG A 163 -9.60 27.80 -0.04
C ARG A 163 -9.09 26.39 -0.26
N TYR A 164 -8.90 25.99 -1.52
CA TYR A 164 -8.30 24.71 -1.84
C TYR A 164 -6.89 24.60 -1.24
N ALA A 165 -6.01 25.57 -1.50
CA ALA A 165 -4.64 25.53 -1.00
C ALA A 165 -4.57 25.47 0.55
N GLU A 166 -5.45 26.22 1.23
CA GLU A 166 -5.58 26.17 2.69
C GLU A 166 -6.01 24.77 3.18
N LEU A 167 -7.04 24.19 2.57
CA LEU A 167 -7.54 22.86 2.92
C LEU A 167 -6.54 21.74 2.58
N ALA A 168 -5.87 21.82 1.44
CA ALA A 168 -4.85 20.87 1.03
C ALA A 168 -3.67 20.87 2.02
N ALA A 169 -3.20 22.06 2.42
CA ALA A 169 -2.16 22.19 3.44
C ALA A 169 -2.60 21.61 4.80
N GLU A 170 -3.85 21.82 5.20
CA GLU A 170 -4.41 21.23 6.42
C GLU A 170 -4.48 19.70 6.32
N LEU A 171 -4.90 19.15 5.18
CA LEU A 171 -4.96 17.71 4.94
C LEU A 171 -3.57 17.05 5.01
N HIS A 172 -2.55 17.62 4.35
CA HIS A 172 -1.18 17.10 4.46
C HIS A 172 -0.67 17.14 5.90
N ALA A 173 -0.95 18.21 6.65
CA ALA A 173 -0.55 18.32 8.05
C ALA A 173 -1.25 17.26 8.94
N LEU A 174 -2.53 16.98 8.70
CA LEU A 174 -3.28 15.94 9.41
C LEU A 174 -2.81 14.53 9.03
N ALA A 175 -2.51 14.28 7.75
CA ALA A 175 -1.98 13.01 7.28
C ALA A 175 -0.62 12.69 7.93
N GLU A 176 0.26 13.68 8.05
CA GLU A 176 1.55 13.52 8.73
C GLU A 176 1.37 13.22 10.23
N ARG A 177 0.43 13.89 10.91
CA ARG A 177 0.08 13.56 12.31
C ARG A 177 -0.46 12.13 12.46
N LYS A 178 -1.32 11.68 11.54
CA LYS A 178 -1.84 10.30 11.51
C LYS A 178 -0.70 9.31 11.30
N ARG A 179 0.25 9.59 10.41
CA ARG A 179 1.45 8.77 10.16
C ARG A 179 2.32 8.65 11.41
N GLN A 180 2.57 9.74 12.11
CA GLN A 180 3.34 9.73 13.37
C GLN A 180 2.63 8.94 14.47
N ALA A 181 1.31 9.12 14.62
CA ALA A 181 0.51 8.40 15.61
C ALA A 181 0.50 6.88 15.35
N THR A 182 0.29 6.47 14.09
CA THR A 182 0.30 5.06 13.69
C THR A 182 1.68 4.42 13.88
N ALA A 183 2.76 5.13 13.55
CA ALA A 183 4.13 4.68 13.82
C ALA A 183 4.40 4.48 15.32
N ARG A 184 3.90 5.38 16.17
CA ARG A 184 3.99 5.25 17.64
C ARG A 184 3.21 4.05 18.15
N VAL A 185 1.99 3.85 17.67
CA VAL A 185 1.16 2.67 18.04
C VAL A 185 1.84 1.38 17.60
N ALA A 186 2.38 1.33 16.38
CA ALA A 186 3.13 0.17 15.88
C ALA A 186 4.38 -0.11 16.73
N ARG A 187 5.10 0.92 17.18
CA ARG A 187 6.23 0.77 18.12
C ARG A 187 5.78 0.20 19.46
N LEU A 188 4.70 0.73 20.04
CA LEU A 188 4.16 0.25 21.32
C LEU A 188 3.67 -1.20 21.21
N ARG A 189 2.96 -1.56 20.14
CA ARG A 189 2.52 -2.94 19.88
C ARG A 189 3.70 -3.90 19.72
N ARG A 190 4.77 -3.50 19.05
CA ARG A 190 6.01 -4.31 18.97
C ARG A 190 6.64 -4.52 20.33
N MET A 191 6.73 -3.48 21.17
CA MET A 191 7.22 -3.63 22.54
C MET A 191 6.28 -4.51 23.38
N GLN A 192 4.96 -4.38 23.22
CA GLN A 192 3.99 -5.24 23.88
C GLN A 192 4.16 -6.71 23.46
N ALA A 193 4.36 -7.01 22.18
CA ALA A 193 4.61 -8.37 21.70
C ALA A 193 5.92 -8.97 22.25
N LEU A 194 6.95 -8.15 22.48
CA LEU A 194 8.17 -8.60 23.16
C LEU A 194 7.98 -8.83 24.67
N LEU A 195 7.01 -8.13 25.29
CA LEU A 195 6.67 -8.26 26.70
C LEU A 195 5.61 -9.33 26.97
N GLU A 196 4.84 -9.74 25.96
CA GLU A 196 3.78 -10.75 26.06
C GLU A 196 4.26 -12.06 26.72
N PRO A 197 5.42 -12.64 26.35
CA PRO A 197 5.95 -13.85 26.99
C PRO A 197 6.22 -13.68 28.49
N PHE A 198 6.43 -12.44 28.96
CA PHE A 198 6.67 -12.12 30.36
C PHE A 198 5.38 -11.75 31.11
N SER A 199 4.25 -11.58 30.42
CA SER A 199 2.96 -11.18 31.01
C SER A 199 2.04 -12.36 31.37
N GLY A 200 2.40 -13.59 30.97
CA GLY A 200 1.60 -14.81 31.14
C GLY A 200 1.55 -15.43 32.54
N THR A 201 2.33 -14.93 33.51
CA THR A 201 2.40 -15.54 34.86
C THR A 201 1.26 -15.10 35.80
N GLU A 202 0.43 -14.12 35.44
CA GLU A 202 -0.67 -13.65 36.31
C GLU A 202 -2.03 -14.34 36.05
N GLY A 203 -2.11 -15.30 35.13
CA GLY A 203 -3.40 -15.72 34.54
C GLY A 203 -3.97 -17.09 34.90
N ASN A 204 -3.22 -18.03 35.51
CA ASN A 204 -3.73 -19.41 35.66
C ASN A 204 -3.44 -20.09 37.01
N SER A 205 -3.67 -19.36 38.11
CA SER A 205 -3.95 -19.98 39.41
C SER A 205 -5.22 -19.35 40.00
N ARG A 206 -6.37 -19.71 39.42
CA ARG A 206 -7.67 -19.65 40.09
C ARG A 206 -7.97 -21.04 40.63
N VAL A 207 -7.25 -21.42 41.68
CA VAL A 207 -7.77 -22.36 42.67
C VAL A 207 -8.12 -21.51 43.87
N GLU A 208 -9.41 -21.44 44.15
CA GLU A 208 -9.99 -20.77 45.30
C GLU A 208 -9.45 -21.40 46.59
N ASP A 209 -8.75 -20.63 47.43
CA ASP A 209 -8.79 -20.87 48.88
C ASP A 209 -8.49 -19.59 49.66
N ASP A 210 -9.11 -19.56 50.83
CA ASP A 210 -9.37 -18.47 51.75
C ASP A 210 -8.14 -18.00 52.54
N GLY A 211 -8.12 -16.71 52.91
CA GLY A 211 -7.42 -16.25 54.10
C GLY A 211 -5.93 -15.85 54.02
N GLY A 212 -5.69 -14.56 53.75
CA GLY A 212 -4.75 -13.75 54.55
C GLY A 212 -3.28 -13.67 54.14
N GLY A 213 -2.73 -12.46 54.25
CA GLY A 213 -1.27 -12.23 54.37
C GLY A 213 -0.63 -11.59 53.14
N GLY A 214 -0.27 -10.31 53.27
CA GLY A 214 0.48 -9.60 52.24
C GLY A 214 1.92 -10.08 52.09
N GLY A 215 2.51 -9.75 50.93
CA GLY A 215 3.96 -9.80 50.74
C GLY A 215 4.36 -10.25 49.36
N SER A 216 4.92 -9.31 48.59
CA SER A 216 5.91 -9.56 47.54
C SER A 216 5.44 -10.35 46.32
N GLY A 217 5.05 -9.61 45.28
CA GLY A 217 4.86 -10.13 43.93
C GLY A 217 6.06 -10.96 43.47
N THR A 218 5.78 -12.21 43.18
CA THR A 218 6.68 -13.27 42.74
C THR A 218 7.12 -13.02 41.30
N LEU A 219 8.38 -12.60 41.15
CA LEU A 219 9.19 -12.65 39.93
C LEU A 219 9.63 -14.10 39.60
N ASP A 220 8.83 -15.11 39.97
CA ASP A 220 9.30 -16.50 40.12
C ASP A 220 9.44 -17.26 38.79
N ASP A 221 8.79 -16.85 37.69
CA ASP A 221 8.83 -17.62 36.44
C ASP A 221 9.93 -17.18 35.45
N VAL A 222 10.56 -16.01 35.64
CA VAL A 222 11.59 -15.51 34.71
C VAL A 222 13.00 -16.04 35.10
N GLN A 223 13.11 -16.76 36.21
CA GLN A 223 14.39 -17.16 36.79
C GLN A 223 14.56 -18.67 37.01
N GLU A 224 13.78 -19.54 36.38
CA GLU A 224 14.06 -21.00 36.45
C GLU A 224 15.41 -21.41 35.82
N ASN A 225 16.03 -20.50 35.05
CA ASN A 225 17.40 -20.65 34.52
C ASN A 225 18.46 -19.84 35.27
N LEU A 226 18.13 -19.17 36.39
CA LEU A 226 19.18 -18.68 37.27
C LEU A 226 19.79 -19.89 37.99
N ILE A 227 21.12 -19.96 37.97
CA ILE A 227 22.00 -20.97 38.59
C ILE A 227 21.85 -21.02 40.13
N THR A 228 20.80 -20.45 40.72
CA THR A 228 20.71 -20.18 42.15
C THR A 228 19.33 -20.50 42.71
N ARG A 229 19.34 -21.36 43.73
CA ARG A 229 18.23 -21.90 44.53
C ARG A 229 17.38 -22.98 43.86
N ASN A 230 17.69 -24.24 44.24
CA ASN A 230 17.02 -25.50 43.89
C ASN A 230 17.39 -26.15 42.55
N GLY A 231 18.41 -25.66 41.84
CA GLY A 231 18.90 -26.27 40.60
C GLY A 231 19.77 -27.51 40.81
N GLU A 232 19.98 -28.29 39.74
CA GLU A 232 20.79 -29.53 39.75
C GLU A 232 22.22 -29.30 40.28
N VAL A 233 22.79 -28.13 40.01
CA VAL A 233 24.13 -27.73 40.49
C VAL A 233 24.16 -27.54 42.01
N GLU A 234 23.12 -26.98 42.63
CA GLU A 234 23.06 -26.85 44.09
C GLU A 234 22.83 -28.20 44.78
N ALA A 235 22.04 -29.09 44.14
CA ALA A 235 21.90 -30.46 44.59
C ALA A 235 23.24 -31.21 44.54
N GLU A 236 24.03 -31.02 43.46
CA GLU A 236 25.36 -31.62 43.34
C GLU A 236 26.37 -31.01 44.31
N LEU A 237 26.34 -29.68 44.52
CA LEU A 237 27.16 -29.02 45.54
C LEU A 237 26.80 -29.49 46.96
N SER A 238 25.52 -29.75 47.23
CA SER A 238 25.06 -30.30 48.51
C SER A 238 25.54 -31.74 48.70
N ARG A 239 25.49 -32.57 47.65
CA ARG A 239 26.08 -33.92 47.64
C ARG A 239 27.59 -33.87 47.87
N MET A 240 28.30 -32.94 47.22
CA MET A 240 29.75 -32.75 47.38
C MET A 240 30.12 -32.29 48.80
N ARG A 241 29.35 -31.37 49.40
CA ARG A 241 29.53 -30.96 50.81
C ARG A 241 29.35 -32.14 51.77
N MET A 242 28.34 -32.97 51.55
CA MET A 242 28.11 -34.16 52.37
C MET A 242 29.24 -35.18 52.20
N LEU A 243 29.75 -35.37 50.97
CA LEU A 243 30.89 -36.23 50.71
C LEU A 243 32.16 -35.71 51.40
N LEU A 244 32.44 -34.41 51.31
CA LEU A 244 33.58 -33.77 51.98
C LEU A 244 33.49 -33.87 53.50
N ALA A 245 32.31 -33.72 54.09
CA ALA A 245 32.12 -33.92 55.52
C ALA A 245 32.41 -35.37 55.93
N ARG A 246 31.98 -36.36 55.13
CA ARG A 246 32.26 -37.78 55.39
C ARG A 246 33.73 -38.15 55.19
N VAL A 247 34.37 -37.64 54.13
CA VAL A 247 35.80 -37.85 53.86
C VAL A 247 36.63 -37.17 54.95
N GLY A 248 36.29 -35.94 55.33
CA GLY A 248 36.92 -35.22 56.45
C GLY A 248 36.78 -35.97 57.77
N ALA A 249 35.59 -36.51 58.08
CA ALA A 249 35.38 -37.34 59.27
C ALA A 249 36.21 -38.64 59.22
N ARG A 250 36.29 -39.30 58.06
CA ARG A 250 37.04 -40.55 57.91
C ARG A 250 38.56 -40.34 57.92
N VAL A 251 39.05 -39.25 57.35
CA VAL A 251 40.46 -38.83 57.43
C VAL A 251 40.81 -38.38 58.85
N GLY A 252 39.89 -37.71 59.54
CA GLY A 252 40.02 -37.39 60.97
C GLY A 252 40.16 -38.66 61.82
N GLN A 253 39.31 -39.65 61.62
CA GLN A 253 39.41 -40.96 62.28
C GLN A 253 40.70 -41.72 61.93
N LEU A 254 41.16 -41.64 60.68
CA LEU A 254 42.42 -42.26 60.25
C LEU A 254 43.63 -41.56 60.88
N LYS A 255 43.57 -40.22 61.04
CA LYS A 255 44.59 -39.43 61.74
C LYS A 255 44.59 -39.74 63.24
N GLU A 256 43.43 -39.89 63.86
CA GLU A 256 43.28 -40.28 65.27
C GLU A 256 43.82 -41.71 65.50
N GLN A 257 43.51 -42.65 64.60
CA GLN A 257 44.09 -44.00 64.62
C GLN A 257 45.61 -43.96 64.38
N GLY A 258 46.10 -43.22 63.39
CA GLY A 258 47.55 -43.04 63.16
C GLY A 258 48.27 -42.36 64.33
N ARG A 259 47.56 -41.54 65.11
CA ARG A 259 48.05 -40.94 66.35
C ARG A 259 48.10 -41.96 67.49
N GLN A 260 47.09 -42.81 67.62
CA GLN A 260 47.08 -43.93 68.58
C GLN A 260 48.13 -45.01 68.24
N THR A 261 48.41 -45.27 66.96
CA THR A 261 49.51 -46.16 66.53
C THR A 261 50.90 -45.51 66.70
N ARG A 262 50.99 -44.18 66.66
CA ARG A 262 52.24 -43.44 66.98
C ARG A 262 52.50 -43.34 68.48
N GLU A 263 51.47 -43.24 69.32
CA GLU A 263 51.62 -43.19 70.78
C GLU A 263 51.95 -44.56 71.41
N SER A 264 51.72 -45.67 70.69
CA SER A 264 52.08 -47.04 71.13
C SER A 264 53.40 -47.58 70.54
N SER A 265 54.05 -46.84 69.63
CA SER A 265 55.32 -47.26 68.99
C SER A 265 56.21 -46.07 68.66
N ALA A 266 56.84 -45.45 69.66
CA ALA A 266 58.21 -44.87 69.57
C ALA A 266 58.57 -44.07 70.84
N GLY A 267 58.80 -44.78 71.95
CA GLY A 267 59.88 -44.41 72.85
C GLY A 267 61.19 -44.97 72.28
N SER A 268 61.89 -44.22 71.44
CA SER A 268 63.30 -44.45 71.04
C SER A 268 63.73 -43.29 70.12
N LEU A 269 64.43 -42.28 70.64
CA LEU A 269 65.90 -42.14 70.62
C LEU A 269 66.47 -41.59 69.29
N PHE A 270 66.78 -40.28 69.33
CA PHE A 270 67.81 -39.52 68.60
C PHE A 270 67.74 -39.30 67.07
N SER A 271 67.70 -38.00 66.76
CA SER A 271 68.54 -37.24 65.81
C SER A 271 68.30 -37.32 64.29
N ASP A 272 68.46 -36.13 63.69
CA ASP A 272 68.97 -35.86 62.35
C ASP A 272 67.96 -35.75 61.18
N ARG A 273 67.65 -34.48 60.85
CA ARG A 273 67.97 -33.84 59.54
C ARG A 273 67.05 -34.06 58.32
N GLY A 274 66.83 -32.95 57.60
CA GLY A 274 66.31 -32.85 56.22
C GLY A 274 64.88 -32.32 56.16
N ASP A 275 64.60 -31.04 55.91
CA ASP A 275 64.78 -30.31 54.62
C ASP A 275 64.08 -30.99 53.44
N GLY A 276 63.06 -30.34 52.86
CA GLY A 276 62.24 -30.91 51.78
C GLY A 276 60.91 -30.21 51.50
N GLY A 277 60.73 -28.94 51.89
CA GLY A 277 59.47 -28.19 51.70
C GLY A 277 59.45 -27.23 50.51
N GLU A 278 60.59 -26.84 49.95
CA GLU A 278 60.68 -25.71 49.00
C GLU A 278 60.73 -26.12 47.51
N ASP A 279 60.95 -27.40 47.20
CA ASP A 279 61.15 -27.85 45.81
C ASP A 279 59.83 -27.96 45.02
N VAL A 280 58.71 -28.23 45.68
CA VAL A 280 57.40 -28.38 45.02
C VAL A 280 56.84 -27.03 44.55
N GLU A 281 57.07 -25.97 45.33
CA GLU A 281 56.58 -24.62 45.03
C GLU A 281 57.33 -23.99 43.84
N MET A 282 58.63 -24.27 43.72
CA MET A 282 59.46 -23.84 42.59
C MET A 282 59.09 -24.55 41.29
N ASP A 283 58.70 -25.82 41.35
CA ASP A 283 58.28 -26.59 40.17
C ASP A 283 56.90 -26.18 39.66
N GLU A 284 56.00 -25.74 40.53
CA GLU A 284 54.70 -25.18 40.15
C GLU A 284 54.85 -23.82 39.48
N GLN A 285 55.73 -22.95 40.00
CA GLN A 285 56.01 -21.64 39.39
C GLN A 285 56.66 -21.77 38.00
N ARG A 286 57.55 -22.77 37.80
CA ARG A 286 58.12 -23.05 36.47
C ARG A 286 57.07 -23.55 35.47
N LYS A 287 56.13 -24.38 35.89
CA LYS A 287 55.03 -24.84 35.01
C LYS A 287 54.10 -23.71 34.60
N ILE A 288 53.83 -22.77 35.51
CA ILE A 288 53.00 -21.59 35.22
C ILE A 288 53.71 -20.66 34.22
N GLY A 289 55.03 -20.46 34.38
CA GLY A 289 55.84 -19.69 33.43
C GLY A 289 55.81 -20.28 32.01
N LEU A 290 55.93 -21.61 31.87
CA LEU A 290 55.88 -22.29 30.57
C LEU A 290 54.50 -22.27 29.90
N LEU A 291 53.42 -22.12 30.67
CA LEU A 291 52.06 -21.97 30.13
C LEU A 291 51.76 -20.55 29.64
N LEU A 292 52.37 -19.54 30.29
CA LEU A 292 52.25 -18.13 29.90
C LEU A 292 53.05 -17.79 28.65
N GLU A 293 54.10 -18.54 28.32
CA GLU A 293 54.91 -18.36 27.09
C GLU A 293 54.28 -19.02 25.85
N ARG A 294 53.20 -19.80 26.03
CA ARG A 294 52.49 -20.53 24.96
C ARG A 294 51.22 -19.82 24.46
N PHE A 295 50.88 -18.67 25.04
CA PHE A 295 49.84 -17.74 24.57
C PHE A 295 50.46 -16.42 24.12
#